data_AF-U7UY45-F1
#
_entry.id   AF-U7UY45-F1
#
_cell.length_a   1.000
_cell.length_b   1.000
_cell.length_c   1.000
_cell.angle_alpha   90.00
_cell.angle_beta   90.00
_cell.angle_gamma   90.00
#
_symmetry.space_group_name_H-M   'P 1'
#
loop_
_entity.id
_entity.type
_entity.pdbx_description
1 polymer ?
#
loop_
_entity_poly.entity_id
_entity_poly.type
_entity_poly.pdbx_seq_one_letter_code
_entity_poly.pdbx_strand_id
1 'polypeptide(L)'
;MHRGTRAELKAHGIAADGFSSRKIRREDPAHYDLIIAMDDDNLAELERQFGRCPGKQFKLTDLIPDSGYRAVPDPWYTGDFTETFRLVSAAAEALLDRLETAE
;
A
#
# COMPACT_ATOMS: atom_id res chain seq x y z
N MET A 1 -4.62 -6.09 -13.34
CA MET A 1 -4.45 -4.65 -13.04
C MET A 1 -5.61 -3.88 -13.62
N HIS A 2 -6.15 -2.89 -12.89
CA HIS A 2 -7.22 -2.02 -13.40
C HIS A 2 -6.70 -1.08 -14.50
N ARG A 3 -7.55 -0.71 -15.46
CA ARG A 3 -7.17 0.15 -16.60
C ARG A 3 -6.71 1.55 -16.16
N GLY A 4 -7.35 2.12 -15.14
CA GLY A 4 -7.00 3.43 -14.57
C GLY A 4 -5.59 3.42 -13.97
N THR A 5 -5.29 2.44 -13.13
CA THR A 5 -3.94 2.24 -12.58
C THR A 5 -2.90 2.06 -13.68
N ARG A 6 -3.19 1.27 -14.72
CA ARG A 6 -2.27 1.07 -15.83
C ARG A 6 -2.00 2.36 -16.61
N ALA A 7 -3.02 3.20 -16.80
CA ALA A 7 -2.88 4.49 -17.48
C ALA A 7 -2.04 5.47 -16.63
N GLU A 8 -2.31 5.54 -15.33
CA GLU A 8 -1.57 6.38 -14.39
C GLU A 8 -0.09 5.98 -14.34
N LEU A 9 0.22 4.70 -14.11
CA LEU A 9 1.62 4.21 -14.11
C LEU A 9 2.34 4.51 -15.43
N LYS A 10 1.66 4.33 -16.57
CA LYS A 10 2.22 4.65 -17.89
C LYS A 10 2.52 6.15 -18.03
N ALA A 11 1.66 7.03 -17.51
CA ALA A 11 1.86 8.47 -17.56
C ALA A 11 3.12 8.91 -16.78
N HIS A 12 3.46 8.19 -15.70
CA HIS A 12 4.67 8.41 -14.91
C HIS A 12 5.88 7.56 -15.35
N GLY A 13 5.79 6.87 -16.49
CA GLY A 13 6.90 6.07 -17.03
C GLY A 13 7.21 4.78 -16.24
N ILE A 14 6.28 4.30 -15.42
CA ILE A 14 6.46 3.10 -14.60
C ILE A 14 5.95 1.88 -15.36
N ALA A 15 6.82 0.88 -15.50
CA ALA A 15 6.50 -0.41 -16.10
C ALA A 15 5.49 -1.18 -15.23
N ALA A 16 4.48 -1.77 -15.88
CA ALA A 16 3.36 -2.46 -15.21
C ALA A 16 3.27 -3.94 -15.57
N ASP A 17 4.22 -4.44 -16.36
CA ASP A 17 4.35 -5.86 -16.70
C ASP A 17 4.72 -6.71 -15.48
N GLY A 18 4.38 -7.99 -15.53
CA GLY A 18 4.60 -8.93 -14.42
C GLY A 18 3.59 -8.83 -13.26
N PHE A 19 2.74 -7.79 -13.19
CA PHE A 19 1.74 -7.68 -12.14
C PHE A 19 0.57 -8.66 -12.33
N SER A 20 0.32 -9.48 -11.32
CA SER A 20 -0.87 -10.33 -11.22
C SER A 20 -1.48 -10.27 -9.82
N SER A 21 -2.81 -10.14 -9.75
CA SER A 21 -3.52 -10.13 -8.47
C SER A 21 -3.46 -11.51 -7.81
N ARG A 22 -3.12 -11.54 -6.52
CA ARG A 22 -3.06 -12.76 -5.70
C ARG A 22 -3.76 -12.51 -4.37
N LYS A 23 -4.42 -13.53 -3.82
CA LYS A 23 -4.93 -13.49 -2.45
C LYS A 23 -3.79 -13.59 -1.44
N ILE A 24 -3.93 -12.90 -0.32
CA ILE A 24 -3.02 -13.06 0.81
C ILE A 24 -3.13 -14.48 1.39
N ARG A 25 -2.01 -15.02 1.86
CA ARG A 25 -1.90 -16.39 2.38
C ARG A 25 -1.32 -16.39 3.79
N ARG A 26 -1.57 -17.48 4.52
CA ARG A 26 -1.10 -17.66 5.90
C ARG A 26 0.42 -17.66 6.04
N GLU A 27 1.13 -17.98 4.97
CA GLU A 27 2.59 -18.04 4.96
C GLU A 27 3.23 -16.67 4.68
N ASP A 28 2.46 -15.67 4.19
CA ASP A 28 3.00 -14.37 3.80
C ASP A 28 3.75 -13.64 4.94
N PRO A 29 3.29 -13.68 6.21
CA PRO A 29 4.07 -13.10 7.32
C PRO A 29 5.42 -13.76 7.59
N ALA A 30 5.67 -14.97 7.10
CA ALA A 30 6.99 -15.59 7.19
C ALA A 30 7.92 -15.17 6.03
N HIS A 31 7.35 -14.68 4.92
CA HIS A 31 8.08 -14.33 3.71
C HIS A 31 8.41 -12.85 3.57
N TYR A 32 7.59 -11.97 4.14
CA TYR A 32 7.75 -10.52 4.03
C TYR A 32 8.04 -9.89 5.38
N ASP A 33 8.96 -8.92 5.45
CA ASP A 33 9.28 -8.19 6.68
C ASP A 33 8.16 -7.22 7.08
N LEU A 34 7.53 -6.59 6.09
CA LEU A 34 6.43 -5.64 6.23
C LEU A 34 5.22 -6.08 5.40
N ILE A 35 4.02 -5.88 5.95
CA ILE A 35 2.74 -6.07 5.26
C ILE A 35 1.93 -4.78 5.45
N ILE A 36 1.78 -4.01 4.38
CA ILE A 36 1.21 -2.66 4.43
C ILE A 36 -0.23 -2.69 3.92
N ALA A 37 -1.17 -2.26 4.75
CA ALA A 37 -2.59 -2.16 4.42
C ALA A 37 -2.93 -0.80 3.79
N MET A 38 -3.92 -0.76 2.89
CA MET A 38 -4.36 0.50 2.27
C MET A 38 -5.41 1.25 3.10
N ASP A 39 -6.21 0.51 3.87
CA ASP A 39 -7.30 1.03 4.69
C ASP A 39 -7.46 0.23 6.00
N ASP A 40 -8.43 0.63 6.82
CA ASP A 40 -8.73 -0.01 8.11
C ASP A 40 -9.27 -1.45 7.96
N ASP A 41 -10.05 -1.73 6.91
CA ASP A 41 -10.64 -3.05 6.67
C ASP A 41 -9.57 -4.07 6.27
N ASN A 42 -8.62 -3.64 5.43
CA ASN A 42 -7.44 -4.41 5.06
C ASN A 42 -6.62 -4.72 6.31
N LEU A 43 -6.33 -3.73 7.16
CA LEU A 43 -5.56 -3.95 8.38
C LEU A 43 -6.30 -4.89 9.34
N ALA A 44 -7.60 -4.70 9.55
CA ALA A 44 -8.40 -5.58 10.41
C ALA A 44 -8.39 -7.02 9.89
N GLU A 45 -8.44 -7.23 8.58
CA GLU A 45 -8.35 -8.55 7.97
C GLU A 45 -6.97 -9.19 8.16
N LEU A 46 -5.88 -8.41 8.06
CA LEU A 46 -4.53 -8.86 8.39
C LEU A 46 -4.43 -9.29 9.86
N GLU A 47 -4.90 -8.45 10.78
CA GLU A 47 -4.88 -8.74 12.22
C GLU A 47 -5.73 -9.98 12.54
N ARG A 48 -6.85 -10.17 11.85
CA ARG A 48 -7.71 -11.35 12.01
C ARG A 48 -7.05 -12.63 11.50
N GLN A 49 -6.30 -12.57 10.40
CA GLN A 49 -5.65 -13.74 9.82
C GLN A 49 -4.34 -14.11 10.50
N PHE A 50 -3.54 -13.13 10.92
CA PHE A 50 -2.16 -13.34 11.38
C PHE A 50 -1.94 -12.97 12.85
N GLY A 51 -2.92 -12.35 13.49
CA GLY A 51 -2.72 -11.69 14.77
C GLY A 51 -2.05 -10.33 14.61
N ARG A 52 -2.13 -9.52 15.68
CA ARG A 52 -1.47 -8.21 15.72
C ARG A 52 0.04 -8.35 15.79
N CYS A 53 0.74 -7.76 14.81
CA CYS A 53 2.19 -7.69 14.78
C CYS A 53 2.65 -6.23 14.63
N PRO A 54 2.73 -5.46 15.72
CA PRO A 54 3.18 -4.07 15.69
C PRO A 54 4.55 -3.94 15.01
N GLY A 55 4.70 -2.95 14.13
CA GLY A 55 5.92 -2.72 13.36
C GLY A 55 6.01 -3.49 12.04
N LYS A 56 5.32 -4.63 11.92
CA LYS A 56 5.23 -5.44 10.69
C LYS A 56 3.96 -5.16 9.89
N GLN A 57 2.86 -4.89 10.57
CA GLN A 57 1.56 -4.59 9.96
C GLN A 57 1.14 -3.17 10.33
N PHE A 58 0.87 -2.32 9.35
CA PHE A 58 0.40 -0.94 9.53
C PHE A 58 -0.24 -0.42 8.24
N LYS A 59 -0.93 0.73 8.32
CA LYS A 59 -1.54 1.35 7.12
C LYS A 59 -0.52 2.20 6.38
N LEU A 60 -0.63 2.24 5.06
CA LEU A 60 0.20 3.08 4.21
C LEU A 60 0.15 4.56 4.62
N THR A 61 -1.02 5.05 5.03
CA THR A 61 -1.21 6.43 5.49
C THR A 61 -0.48 6.75 6.80
N ASP A 62 -0.10 5.75 7.60
CA ASP A 62 0.66 5.96 8.83
C ASP A 62 2.09 6.47 8.54
N LEU A 63 2.57 6.30 7.31
CA LEU A 63 3.85 6.85 6.84
C LEU A 63 3.76 8.33 6.44
N ILE A 64 2.55 8.85 6.23
CA ILE A 64 2.28 10.23 5.79
C ILE A 64 1.23 10.91 6.69
N PRO A 65 1.49 11.04 8.00
CA PRO A 65 0.50 11.53 8.97
C PRO A 65 0.00 12.95 8.67
N ASP A 66 0.84 13.79 8.05
CA ASP A 66 0.51 15.18 7.70
C ASP A 66 -0.35 15.30 6.43
N SER A 67 -0.63 14.19 5.74
CA SER A 67 -1.46 14.19 4.53
C SER A 67 -2.95 14.46 4.82
N GLY A 68 -3.39 14.29 6.07
CA GLY A 68 -4.80 14.36 6.46
C GLY A 68 -5.63 13.13 6.09
N TYR A 69 -5.02 12.13 5.44
CA TYR A 69 -5.69 10.88 5.07
C TYR A 69 -5.57 9.82 6.15
N ARG A 70 -6.68 9.16 6.47
CA ARG A 70 -6.69 7.98 7.38
C ARG A 70 -6.66 6.65 6.65
N ALA A 71 -6.97 6.65 5.36
CA ALA A 71 -6.96 5.50 4.48
C ALA A 71 -6.71 6.00 3.05
N VAL A 72 -6.15 5.14 2.20
CA VAL A 72 -6.00 5.42 0.78
C VAL A 72 -7.39 5.33 0.13
N PRO A 73 -7.89 6.38 -0.54
CA PRO A 73 -9.16 6.29 -1.26
C PRO A 73 -9.06 5.24 -2.37
N ASP A 74 -9.98 4.27 -2.37
CA ASP A 74 -9.98 3.21 -3.38
C ASP A 74 -10.47 3.77 -4.74
N PRO A 75 -9.61 3.78 -5.76
CA PRO A 75 -9.92 4.38 -7.06
C PRO A 75 -10.95 3.57 -7.85
N TRP A 76 -11.23 2.32 -7.46
CA TRP A 76 -12.36 1.56 -8.02
C TRP A 76 -13.70 2.25 -7.70
N TYR A 77 -13.83 2.83 -6.50
CA TYR A 77 -15.06 3.47 -6.05
C TYR A 77 -15.06 4.97 -6.31
N THR A 78 -13.93 5.67 -6.10
CA THR A 78 -13.85 7.12 -6.30
C THR A 78 -13.71 7.50 -7.78
N GLY A 79 -13.12 6.61 -8.59
CA GLY A 79 -12.72 6.91 -9.97
C GLY A 79 -11.47 7.78 -10.08
N ASP A 80 -10.87 8.20 -8.96
CA ASP A 80 -9.71 9.09 -8.91
C ASP A 80 -8.42 8.30 -8.70
N PHE A 81 -7.79 7.91 -9.81
CA PHE A 81 -6.52 7.17 -9.81
C PHE A 81 -5.31 8.06 -9.52
N THR A 82 -5.41 9.34 -9.85
CA THR A 82 -4.33 10.31 -9.68
C THR A 82 -4.12 10.60 -8.19
N GLU A 83 -5.20 10.75 -7.42
CA GLU A 83 -5.09 10.95 -5.97
C GLU A 83 -4.53 9.71 -5.25
N THR A 84 -4.99 8.51 -5.61
CA THR A 84 -4.42 7.26 -5.10
C THR A 84 -2.92 7.18 -5.42
N PHE A 85 -2.51 7.51 -6.64
CA PHE A 85 -1.10 7.51 -7.02
C PHE A 85 -0.27 8.49 -6.20
N ARG A 86 -0.77 9.73 -6.02
CA ARG A 86 -0.09 10.76 -5.22
C ARG A 86 0.19 10.29 -3.80
N LEU A 87 -0.81 9.67 -3.15
CA LEU A 87 -0.69 9.16 -1.77
C LEU A 87 0.26 7.96 -1.70
N VAL A 88 0.12 7.00 -2.61
CA VAL A 88 0.98 5.81 -2.64
C VAL A 88 2.44 6.19 -2.90
N SER A 89 2.71 7.12 -3.82
CA SER A 89 4.07 7.59 -4.11
C SER A 89 4.69 8.31 -2.92
N ALA A 90 3.97 9.24 -2.29
CA ALA A 90 4.47 9.96 -1.11
C ALA A 90 4.80 9.01 0.05
N ALA A 91 3.94 8.00 0.29
CA ALA A 91 4.22 7.01 1.32
C ALA A 91 5.33 6.04 0.94
N ALA A 92 5.51 5.70 -0.34
CA ALA A 92 6.61 4.87 -0.80
C ALA A 92 7.97 5.57 -0.60
N GLU A 93 8.05 6.88 -0.86
CA GLU A 93 9.22 7.71 -0.56
C GLU A 93 9.51 7.72 0.95
N ALA A 94 8.50 8.02 1.78
CA ALA A 94 8.67 8.01 3.23
C ALA A 94 9.06 6.62 3.80
N LEU A 95 8.58 5.54 3.18
CA LEU A 95 8.98 4.19 3.53
C LEU A 95 10.45 3.94 3.19
N LEU A 96 10.89 4.36 2.00
CA LEU A 96 12.28 4.20 1.58
C LEU A 96 13.23 4.92 2.53
N ASP A 97 12.95 6.20 2.85
CA ASP A 97 13.74 6.98 3.79
C ASP A 97 13.86 6.29 5.16
N ARG A 98 12.74 5.73 5.65
CA ARG A 98 12.70 4.98 6.90
C ARG A 98 13.55 3.71 6.85
N LEU A 99 13.56 3.00 5.71
CA LEU A 99 14.35 1.78 5.54
C LEU A 99 15.85 2.07 5.41
N GLU A 100 16.22 3.17 4.77
CA GLU A 100 17.63 3.61 4.63
C GLU A 100 18.19 4.15 5.95
N THR A 101 17.37 4.78 6.78
CA THR A 101 17.79 5.31 8.09
C THR A 101 17.83 4.24 9.19
N ALA A 102 17.26 3.05 8.95
CA ALA A 102 17.16 1.98 9.94
C ALA A 102 18.46 1.15 10.12
N GLU A 103 19.61 1.66 9.67
CA GLU A 103 20.95 1.11 9.93
C GLU A 103 21.56 1.59 11.26
#